data_AF-A0A0U5MIW3-F1
#
_entry.id   AF-A0A0U5MIW3-F1
#
_cell.length_a   1.000
_cell.length_b   1.000
_cell.length_c   1.000
_cell.angle_alpha   90.00
_cell.angle_beta   90.00
_cell.angle_gamma   90.00
#
_symmetry.space_group_name_H-M   'P 1'
#
loop_
_entity.id
_entity.type
_entity.pdbx_description
1 polymer ?
#
loop_
_entity_poly.entity_id
_entity_poly.type
_entity_poly.pdbx_seq_one_letter_code
_entity_poly.pdbx_strand_id
1 'polypeptide(L)'
;MKIKQTLVAMMAVSMLVTAAEALAQGGPVDKAYESTKAAELESVKLQLATRQDSRAIGELTEAESALRRLRETKAADQRAKIAAELDSALARLHLVADGVGMGK
;
A
#
# COMPACT_ATOMS: atom_id res chain seq x y z
N MET A 1 15.95 21.00 34.57
CA MET A 1 16.35 20.19 33.38
C MET A 1 15.10 19.71 32.62
N LYS A 2 14.35 20.60 31.93
CA LYS A 2 13.10 20.22 31.21
C LYS A 2 13.04 20.69 29.75
N ILE A 3 13.97 21.54 29.30
CA ILE A 3 13.96 22.11 27.94
C ILE A 3 14.67 21.18 26.93
N LYS A 4 15.63 20.37 27.40
CA LYS A 4 16.44 19.51 26.52
C LYS A 4 15.67 18.31 25.95
N GLN A 5 14.59 17.89 26.61
CA GLN A 5 13.83 16.70 26.23
C GLN A 5 12.82 17.00 25.12
N THR A 6 12.30 18.23 25.05
CA THR A 6 11.35 18.66 24.02
C THR A 6 12.01 18.81 22.65
N LEU A 7 13.28 19.21 22.60
CA LEU A 7 14.01 19.35 21.32
C LEU A 7 14.35 17.99 20.68
N VAL A 8 14.66 16.99 21.51
CA VAL A 8 14.94 15.62 21.04
C VAL A 8 13.67 14.96 20.51
N ALA A 9 12.52 15.24 21.12
CA ALA A 9 11.22 14.75 20.64
C ALA A 9 10.85 15.34 19.27
N MET A 10 11.18 16.61 18.98
CA MET A 10 10.90 17.22 17.66
C MET A 10 11.81 16.69 16.55
N MET A 11 13.08 16.35 16.82
CA MET A 11 13.98 15.80 15.79
C MET A 11 13.68 14.33 15.44
N ALA A 12 13.18 13.53 16.39
CA ALA A 12 12.82 12.14 16.11
C ALA A 12 11.59 12.02 15.18
N VAL A 13 10.70 13.02 15.18
CA VAL A 13 9.51 13.04 14.32
C VAL A 13 9.85 13.43 12.88
N SER A 14 10.91 14.21 12.66
CA SER A 14 11.32 14.65 11.31
C SER A 14 11.94 13.54 10.46
N MET A 15 12.49 12.49 11.08
CA MET A 15 13.15 11.39 10.35
C MET A 15 12.19 10.30 9.87
N LEU A 16 10.93 10.30 10.32
CA LEU A 16 9.93 9.32 9.92
C LEU A 16 9.18 9.70 8.62
N VAL A 17 9.29 10.95 8.15
CA VAL A 17 8.61 11.40 6.93
C VAL A 17 9.41 11.09 5.66
N THR A 18 10.75 11.03 5.74
CA THR A 18 11.61 10.77 4.56
C THR A 18 11.60 9.32 4.06
N ALA A 19 11.00 8.38 4.79
CA ALA A 19 10.88 6.99 4.33
C ALA A 19 9.75 6.78 3.31
N ALA A 20 8.79 7.70 3.23
CA ALA A 20 7.66 7.59 2.29
C ALA A 20 8.08 7.93 0.85
N GLU A 21 9.00 8.86 0.66
CA GLU A 21 9.36 9.36 -0.67
C GLU A 21 10.33 8.41 -1.42
N ALA A 22 11.11 7.60 -0.71
CA ALA A 22 11.99 6.60 -1.31
C ALA A 22 11.23 5.35 -1.83
N LEU A 23 10.03 5.08 -1.31
CA LEU A 23 9.15 4.03 -1.84
C LEU A 23 8.41 4.48 -3.12
N ALA A 24 8.37 5.79 -3.39
CA ALA A 24 7.78 6.36 -4.61
C ALA A 24 8.76 6.34 -5.80
N GLN A 25 10.06 6.16 -5.55
CA GLN A 25 11.03 5.86 -6.59
C GLN A 25 11.02 4.35 -6.84
N GLY A 26 10.06 3.91 -7.67
CA GLY A 26 9.81 2.51 -7.99
C GLY A 26 11.10 1.70 -8.15
N GLY A 27 11.42 0.91 -7.13
CA GLY A 27 12.43 -0.12 -7.21
C GLY A 27 12.08 -1.12 -8.32
N PRO A 28 13.02 -1.98 -8.73
CA PRO A 28 12.72 -3.01 -9.71
C PRO A 28 11.47 -3.80 -9.30
N VAL A 29 10.53 -3.98 -10.23
CA VAL A 29 9.35 -4.81 -10.01
C VAL A 29 9.77 -6.27 -10.07
N ASP A 30 10.35 -6.76 -8.98
CA ASP A 30 10.90 -8.11 -8.82
C ASP A 30 10.02 -8.99 -7.90
N LYS A 31 10.49 -10.21 -7.62
CA LYS A 31 9.72 -11.18 -6.81
C LYS A 31 9.49 -10.72 -5.37
N ALA A 32 10.39 -9.93 -4.78
CA ALA A 32 10.21 -9.39 -3.45
C ALA A 32 9.06 -8.36 -3.44
N TYR A 33 8.97 -7.53 -4.47
CA TYR A 33 7.84 -6.64 -4.68
C TYR A 33 6.52 -7.42 -4.79
N GLU A 34 6.46 -8.44 -5.65
CA GLU A 34 5.27 -9.29 -5.80
C GLU A 34 4.85 -9.97 -4.49
N SER A 35 5.83 -10.43 -3.69
CA SER A 35 5.57 -11.09 -2.41
C SER A 35 5.04 -10.10 -1.36
N THR A 36 5.62 -8.90 -1.33
CA THR A 36 5.18 -7.82 -0.45
C THR A 36 3.75 -7.42 -0.77
N LYS A 37 3.43 -7.21 -2.05
CA LYS A 37 2.08 -6.85 -2.48
C LYS A 37 1.06 -7.96 -2.25
N ALA A 38 1.46 -9.22 -2.36
CA ALA A 38 0.61 -10.36 -2.01
C ALA A 38 0.28 -10.38 -0.51
N ALA A 39 1.27 -10.17 0.34
CA ALA A 39 1.07 -10.11 1.79
C ALA A 39 0.20 -8.91 2.20
N GLU A 40 0.43 -7.76 1.57
CA GLU A 40 -0.39 -6.55 1.78
C GLU A 40 -1.86 -6.79 1.40
N LEU A 41 -2.10 -7.36 0.22
CA LEU A 41 -3.44 -7.75 -0.23
C LEU A 41 -4.12 -8.70 0.77
N GLU A 42 -3.41 -9.71 1.26
CA GLU A 42 -3.95 -10.67 2.21
C GLU A 42 -4.29 -10.04 3.57
N SER A 43 -3.45 -9.12 4.05
CA SER A 43 -3.74 -8.33 5.25
C SER A 43 -5.02 -7.50 5.07
N VAL A 44 -5.17 -6.81 3.93
CA VAL A 44 -6.36 -5.99 3.68
C VAL A 44 -7.61 -6.86 3.52
N LYS A 45 -7.51 -8.03 2.86
CA LYS A 45 -8.61 -9.02 2.79
C LYS A 45 -9.10 -9.42 4.17
N LEU A 46 -8.18 -9.71 5.10
CA LEU A 46 -8.53 -10.07 6.47
C LEU A 46 -9.25 -8.92 7.19
N GLN A 47 -8.78 -7.69 7.03
CA GLN A 47 -9.44 -6.52 7.62
C GLN A 47 -10.84 -6.31 7.04
N LEU A 48 -11.01 -6.41 5.72
CA LEU A 48 -12.30 -6.24 5.05
C LEU A 48 -13.30 -7.33 5.42
N ALA A 49 -12.84 -8.57 5.64
CA ALA A 49 -13.68 -9.66 6.13
C ALA A 49 -14.32 -9.34 7.49
N THR A 50 -13.69 -8.48 8.31
CA THR A 50 -14.27 -8.02 9.58
C THR A 50 -15.24 -6.85 9.44
N ARG A 51 -15.28 -6.16 8.30
CA ARG A 51 -16.06 -4.91 8.11
C ARG A 51 -17.19 -4.98 7.08
N GLN A 52 -17.32 -6.08 6.32
CA GLN A 52 -18.36 -6.31 5.30
C GLN A 52 -18.74 -5.05 4.48
N ASP A 53 -17.80 -4.55 3.68
CA ASP A 53 -18.03 -3.43 2.77
C ASP A 53 -18.07 -3.89 1.30
N SER A 54 -19.22 -3.69 0.63
CA SER A 54 -19.43 -4.10 -0.76
C SER A 54 -18.56 -3.35 -1.77
N ARG A 55 -18.13 -2.11 -1.47
CA ARG A 55 -17.21 -1.35 -2.35
C ARG A 55 -15.81 -1.97 -2.35
N ALA A 56 -15.43 -2.55 -1.21
CA ALA A 56 -14.13 -3.20 -1.07
C ALA A 56 -13.98 -4.46 -1.93
N ILE A 57 -15.08 -5.14 -2.26
CA ILE A 57 -15.05 -6.37 -3.08
C ILE A 57 -14.61 -6.08 -4.52
N GLY A 58 -15.07 -4.97 -5.11
CA GLY A 58 -14.69 -4.56 -6.45
C GLY A 58 -13.21 -4.24 -6.54
N GLU A 59 -12.74 -3.37 -5.65
CA GLU A 59 -11.33 -2.98 -5.58
C GLU A 59 -10.41 -4.17 -5.25
N LEU A 60 -10.89 -5.11 -4.42
CA LEU A 60 -10.15 -6.32 -4.09
C LEU A 60 -9.95 -7.20 -5.32
N THR A 61 -11.00 -7.37 -6.12
CA THR A 61 -10.95 -8.13 -7.37
C THR A 61 -9.97 -7.50 -8.36
N GLU A 62 -9.96 -6.17 -8.46
CA GLU A 62 -9.02 -5.44 -9.31
C GLU A 62 -7.57 -5.61 -8.85
N ALA A 63 -7.30 -5.51 -7.56
CA ALA A 63 -5.97 -5.71 -6.99
C ALA A 63 -5.48 -7.16 -7.17
N GLU A 64 -6.33 -8.17 -6.97
CA GLU A 64 -6.03 -9.57 -7.24
C GLU A 64 -5.69 -9.83 -8.71
N SER A 65 -6.49 -9.25 -9.62
CA SER A 65 -6.26 -9.34 -11.05
C SER A 65 -4.95 -8.66 -11.47
N ALA A 66 -4.64 -7.48 -10.94
CA ALA A 66 -3.38 -6.78 -11.20
C ALA A 66 -2.17 -7.57 -10.71
N LEU A 67 -2.21 -8.12 -9.49
CA LEU A 67 -1.13 -8.96 -8.95
C LEU A 67 -0.90 -10.23 -9.80
N ARG A 68 -1.98 -10.85 -10.29
CA ARG A 68 -1.88 -12.00 -11.20
C ARG A 68 -1.23 -11.59 -12.53
N ARG A 69 -1.70 -10.51 -13.16
CA ARG A 69 -1.14 -9.96 -14.40
C ARG A 69 0.35 -9.61 -14.23
N LEU A 70 0.74 -9.08 -13.07
CA LEU A 70 2.11 -8.74 -12.74
C LEU A 70 3.05 -9.96 -12.79
N ARG A 71 2.59 -11.08 -12.20
CA ARG A 71 3.32 -12.35 -12.17
C ARG A 71 3.45 -13.00 -13.55
N GLU A 72 2.43 -12.87 -14.37
CA GLU A 72 2.39 -13.45 -15.72
C GLU A 72 3.15 -12.60 -16.75
N THR A 73 3.27 -11.30 -16.51
CA THR A 73 3.94 -10.36 -17.43
C THR A 73 5.47 -10.41 -17.26
N LYS A 74 6.17 -10.60 -18.38
CA LYS A 74 7.65 -10.61 -18.43
C LYS A 74 8.25 -9.26 -18.86
N ALA A 75 7.51 -8.47 -19.64
CA ALA A 75 7.99 -7.18 -20.14
C ALA A 75 8.10 -6.15 -19.02
N ALA A 76 9.29 -5.61 -18.78
CA ALA A 76 9.58 -4.72 -17.65
C ALA A 76 8.71 -3.45 -17.65
N ASP A 77 8.54 -2.78 -18.79
CA ASP A 77 7.68 -1.61 -18.94
C ASP A 77 6.22 -1.90 -18.56
N GLN A 78 5.72 -3.06 -18.97
CA GLN A 78 4.34 -3.45 -18.71
C GLN A 78 4.16 -3.91 -17.26
N ARG A 79 5.16 -4.56 -16.68
CA ARG A 79 5.21 -4.86 -15.23
C ARG A 79 5.17 -3.57 -14.41
N ALA A 80 5.91 -2.54 -14.79
CA ALA A 80 5.90 -1.25 -14.09
C ALA A 80 4.51 -0.58 -14.12
N LYS A 81 3.82 -0.62 -15.27
CA LYS A 81 2.45 -0.11 -15.39
C LYS A 81 1.47 -0.89 -14.51
N ILE A 82 1.55 -2.22 -14.55
CA ILE A 82 0.69 -3.09 -13.74
C ILE A 82 0.99 -2.90 -12.24
N ALA A 83 2.24 -2.67 -11.85
CA ALA A 83 2.62 -2.36 -10.48
C ALA A 83 1.96 -1.07 -10.00
N ALA A 84 1.97 0.00 -10.82
CA ALA A 84 1.29 1.24 -10.50
C ALA A 84 -0.25 1.08 -10.40
N GLU A 85 -0.85 0.27 -11.29
CA GLU A 85 -2.28 -0.10 -11.19
C GLU A 85 -2.58 -0.81 -9.86
N LEU A 86 -1.73 -1.78 -9.48
CA LEU A 86 -1.86 -2.54 -8.24
C LEU A 86 -1.71 -1.65 -6.99
N ASP A 87 -0.74 -0.75 -6.98
CA ASP A 87 -0.55 0.21 -5.88
C ASP A 87 -1.76 1.13 -5.73
N SER A 88 -2.32 1.62 -6.84
CA SER A 88 -3.51 2.45 -6.83
C SER A 88 -4.73 1.72 -6.28
N ALA A 89 -4.92 0.45 -6.66
CA ALA A 89 -6.01 -0.39 -6.15
C ALA A 89 -5.84 -0.70 -4.65
N LEU A 90 -4.62 -1.03 -4.21
CA LEU A 90 -4.31 -1.25 -2.79
C LEU A 90 -4.51 0.02 -1.96
N ALA A 91 -4.12 1.18 -2.46
CA ALA A 91 -4.37 2.46 -1.78
C ALA A 91 -5.87 2.72 -1.58
N ARG A 92 -6.70 2.45 -2.60
CA ARG A 92 -8.17 2.57 -2.48
C ARG A 92 -8.74 1.55 -1.49
N LEU A 93 -8.23 0.32 -1.50
CA LEU A 93 -8.62 -0.71 -0.53
C LEU A 93 -8.29 -0.31 0.91
N HIS A 94 -7.10 0.26 1.16
CA HIS A 94 -6.72 0.77 2.47
C HIS A 94 -7.66 1.89 2.94
N LEU A 95 -8.05 2.83 2.08
CA LEU A 95 -9.01 3.87 2.43
C LEU A 95 -10.36 3.31 2.90
N VAL A 96 -10.81 2.20 2.29
CA VAL A 96 -12.03 1.49 2.68
C VAL A 96 -11.79 0.69 3.97
N ALA A 97 -10.66 0.00 4.09
CA ALA A 97 -10.30 -0.83 5.24
C ALA A 97 -10.07 0.00 6.51
N ASP A 98 -9.40 1.15 6.42
CA ASP A 98 -9.21 2.10 7.53
C ASP A 98 -10.51 2.82 7.90
N GLY A 99 -11.49 2.87 6.99
CA GLY A 99 -12.77 3.55 7.22
C GLY A 99 -12.68 5.08 7.08
N VAL A 100 -11.63 5.60 6.45
CA VAL A 100 -11.42 7.04 6.20
C VAL A 100 -12.49 7.62 5.25
N GLY A 101 -13.27 6.76 4.57
CA GLY A 101 -14.43 7.15 3.77
C GLY A 101 -15.76 7.31 4.53
N MET A 102 -15.84 6.98 5.82
CA MET A 102 -17.02 7.26 6.64
C MET A 102 -16.89 8.64 7.29
N GLY A 103 -17.10 9.66 6.46
CA GLY A 103 -17.48 10.99 6.95
C GLY A 103 -18.75 10.87 7.80
N LYS A 104 -18.65 11.36 9.03
CA LYS A 104 -19.80 11.66 9.86
C LYS A 104 -20.65 12.78 9.24
#